data_AF-X0ZMU6-F1
#
_entry.id   AF-X0ZMU6-F1
#
_cell.length_a   1.000
_cell.length_b   1.000
_cell.length_c   1.000
_cell.angle_alpha   90.00
_cell.angle_beta   90.00
_cell.angle_gamma   90.00
#
_symmetry.space_group_name_H-M   'P 1'
#
loop_
_entity.id
_entity.type
_entity.pdbx_description
1 polymer ?
#
loop_
_entity_poly.entity_id
_entity_poly.type
_entity_poly.pdbx_seq_one_letter_code
_entity_poly.pdbx_strand_id
1 'polypeptide(L)'
;YWDFFYIVGYSIPLFALILLFTRKLSGKIVDIGLYMSLTPLVAGIFDLVENINLLIMLNNTPDFADFVPLTASITAFIKFGFLLVGAIFFLVVLVLTLIKRFKK
;
A
#
# COMPACT_ATOMS: atom_id res chain seq x y z
N TYR A 1 -5.72 18.91 -7.37
CA TYR A 1 -6.30 17.54 -7.35
C TYR A 1 -5.54 16.52 -8.21
N TRP A 2 -4.63 16.93 -9.12
CA TRP A 2 -3.66 15.99 -9.70
C TRP A 2 -2.69 15.42 -8.64
N ASP A 3 -2.65 16.07 -7.49
CA ASP A 3 -1.81 15.74 -6.34
C ASP A 3 -2.09 14.33 -5.78
N PHE A 4 -3.20 13.66 -6.12
CA PHE A 4 -3.50 12.31 -5.63
C PHE A 4 -3.04 11.19 -6.57
N PHE A 5 -2.58 11.51 -7.79
CA PHE A 5 -2.19 10.47 -8.76
C PHE A 5 -0.96 9.66 -8.32
N TYR A 6 -0.11 10.21 -7.45
CA TYR A 6 1.02 9.43 -6.90
C TYR A 6 0.53 8.21 -6.10
N ILE A 7 -0.67 8.27 -5.51
CA ILE A 7 -1.26 7.17 -4.74
C ILE A 7 -1.53 5.98 -5.66
N VAL A 8 -2.12 6.24 -6.81
CA VAL A 8 -2.28 5.24 -7.88
C VAL A 8 -0.92 4.76 -8.36
N GLY A 9 0.04 5.68 -8.47
CA GLY A 9 1.41 5.43 -8.92
C GLY A 9 2.21 4.44 -8.07
N TYR A 10 1.91 4.25 -6.78
CA TYR A 10 2.57 3.20 -5.99
C TYR A 10 1.65 2.02 -5.66
N SER A 11 0.36 2.26 -5.40
CA SER A 11 -0.57 1.22 -4.93
C SER A 11 -0.85 0.17 -6.02
N ILE A 12 -1.14 0.61 -7.25
CA ILE A 12 -1.43 -0.29 -8.38
C ILE A 12 -0.18 -1.05 -8.81
N PRO A 13 1.00 -0.41 -9.01
CA PRO A 13 2.20 -1.16 -9.37
C PRO A 13 2.61 -2.17 -8.31
N LEU A 14 2.55 -1.84 -7.02
CA LEU A 14 2.93 -2.80 -5.97
C LEU A 14 1.95 -3.99 -5.90
N PHE A 15 0.65 -3.74 -6.02
CA PHE A 15 -0.38 -4.80 -6.17
C PHE A 15 -0.04 -5.71 -7.36
N ALA A 16 0.20 -5.12 -8.54
CA ALA A 16 0.47 -5.86 -9.76
C ALA A 16 1.77 -6.66 -9.68
N LEU A 17 2.82 -6.10 -9.07
CA LEU A 17 4.10 -6.77 -8.87
C LEU A 17 3.95 -7.96 -7.91
N ILE A 18 3.26 -7.81 -6.78
CA ILE A 18 3.02 -8.93 -5.86
C ILE A 18 2.30 -10.06 -6.59
N LEU A 19 1.24 -9.79 -7.35
CA LEU A 19 0.54 -10.81 -8.14
C LEU A 19 1.45 -11.45 -9.21
N LEU A 20 2.19 -10.63 -9.95
CA LEU A 20 3.05 -11.05 -11.05
C LEU A 20 4.17 -12.00 -10.62
N PHE A 21 4.76 -11.75 -9.44
CA PHE A 21 5.82 -12.60 -8.91
C PHE A 21 5.25 -13.81 -8.17
N THR A 22 4.17 -13.62 -7.41
CA THR A 22 3.51 -14.71 -6.68
C THR A 22 3.03 -15.81 -7.62
N ARG A 23 2.41 -15.46 -8.76
CA ARG A 23 1.90 -16.44 -9.74
C ARG A 23 2.98 -17.31 -10.38
N LYS A 24 4.26 -16.93 -10.26
CA LYS A 24 5.41 -17.75 -10.75
C LYS A 24 5.83 -18.82 -9.74
N LEU A 25 5.36 -18.74 -8.51
CA LEU A 25 5.61 -19.70 -7.44
C LEU A 25 4.50 -20.77 -7.43
N SER A 26 4.50 -21.63 -6.41
CA SER A 26 3.56 -22.75 -6.28
C SER A 26 3.31 -23.06 -4.81
N GLY A 27 2.18 -23.67 -4.50
CA GLY A 27 1.76 -23.99 -3.13
C GLY A 27 1.14 -22.80 -2.40
N LYS A 28 1.10 -22.86 -1.06
CA LYS A 28 0.37 -21.92 -0.19
C LYS A 28 0.78 -20.45 -0.34
N ILE A 29 2.00 -20.18 -0.85
CA ILE A 29 2.46 -18.80 -1.08
C ILE A 29 1.62 -18.08 -2.14
N VAL A 30 0.98 -18.82 -3.05
CA VAL A 30 0.08 -18.25 -4.05
C VAL A 30 -1.17 -17.68 -3.39
N ASP A 31 -1.78 -18.45 -2.50
CA ASP A 31 -2.96 -18.02 -1.75
C ASP A 31 -2.64 -16.84 -0.83
N ILE A 32 -1.52 -16.91 -0.10
CA ILE A 32 -1.05 -15.80 0.74
C ILE A 32 -0.80 -14.56 -0.13
N GLY A 33 -0.15 -14.71 -1.28
CA GLY A 33 0.17 -13.57 -2.13
C GLY A 33 -1.05 -12.91 -2.79
N LEU A 34 -2.18 -13.61 -2.93
CA LEU A 34 -3.45 -12.97 -3.29
C LEU A 34 -3.89 -11.99 -2.20
N TYR A 35 -3.93 -12.42 -0.93
CA TYR A 35 -4.28 -11.53 0.19
C TYR A 35 -3.27 -10.40 0.37
N MET A 36 -1.97 -10.73 0.29
CA MET A 36 -0.91 -9.73 0.45
C MET A 36 -0.88 -8.72 -0.70
N SER A 37 -1.32 -9.10 -1.90
CA SER A 37 -1.42 -8.16 -3.03
C SER A 37 -2.41 -7.04 -2.75
N LEU A 38 -3.44 -7.26 -1.93
CA LEU A 38 -4.45 -6.24 -1.61
C LEU A 38 -3.92 -5.17 -0.64
N THR A 39 -2.86 -5.46 0.09
CA THR A 39 -2.31 -4.55 1.11
C THR A 39 -1.94 -3.16 0.57
N PRO A 40 -1.29 -2.99 -0.61
CA PRO A 40 -0.99 -1.69 -1.17
C PRO A 40 -2.25 -0.93 -1.65
N LEU A 41 -3.30 -1.65 -2.05
CA LEU A 41 -4.58 -1.02 -2.43
C LEU A 41 -5.28 -0.44 -1.21
N VAL A 42 -5.32 -1.21 -0.11
CA VAL A 42 -5.86 -0.74 1.17
C VAL A 42 -5.04 0.46 1.67
N ALA A 43 -3.70 0.40 1.59
CA ALA A 43 -2.83 1.52 1.92
C ALA A 43 -3.17 2.77 1.11
N GLY A 44 -3.41 2.64 -0.20
CA GLY A 44 -3.80 3.76 -1.07
C GLY A 44 -5.13 4.40 -0.68
N ILE A 45 -6.11 3.62 -0.22
CA ILE A 45 -7.38 4.16 0.29
C ILE A 45 -7.13 5.00 1.55
N PHE A 46 -6.33 4.49 2.49
CA PHE A 46 -5.99 5.24 3.71
C PHE A 46 -5.15 6.49 3.42
N ASP A 47 -4.31 6.46 2.38
CA ASP A 47 -3.55 7.61 1.90
C ASP A 47 -4.45 8.72 1.37
N LEU A 48 -5.50 8.37 0.62
CA LEU A 48 -6.50 9.34 0.17
C LEU A 48 -7.17 10.02 1.37
N VAL A 49 -7.62 9.24 2.35
CA VAL A 49 -8.28 9.77 3.55
C VAL A 49 -7.34 10.69 4.33
N GLU A 50 -6.09 10.27 4.55
CA GLU A 50 -5.10 11.08 5.25
C GLU A 50 -4.84 12.41 4.53
N ASN A 51 -4.54 12.38 3.23
CA ASN A 51 -4.24 13.59 2.46
C ASN A 51 -5.42 14.55 2.37
N ILE A 52 -6.67 14.05 2.33
CA ILE A 52 -7.85 14.90 2.42
C ILE A 52 -7.89 15.64 3.77
N ASN A 53 -7.65 14.94 4.88
CA ASN A 53 -7.63 15.55 6.21
C ASN A 53 -6.49 16.57 6.36
N LEU A 54 -5.31 16.29 5.81
CA LEU A 54 -4.19 17.23 5.77
C LEU A 54 -4.53 18.49 4.96
N LEU A 55 -5.21 18.34 3.81
CA LEU A 55 -5.67 19.49 3.02
C LEU A 55 -6.74 20.31 3.75
N ILE A 56 -7.63 19.69 4.52
CA ILE A 56 -8.60 20.40 5.36
C ILE A 56 -7.86 21.23 6.41
N MET A 57 -6.89 20.64 7.10
CA MET A 57 -6.07 21.37 8.07
C MET A 57 -5.34 22.55 7.41
N LEU A 58 -4.72 22.33 6.25
CA LEU A 58 -3.94 23.36 5.54
C LEU A 58 -4.81 24.54 5.09
N ASN A 59 -5.99 24.28 4.53
CA ASN A 59 -6.82 25.32 3.92
C ASN A 59 -7.70 26.06 4.93
N ASN A 60 -8.07 25.41 6.03
CA ASN A 60 -9.01 25.96 6.99
C ASN A 60 -8.35 26.35 8.31
N THR A 61 -7.03 26.40 8.42
CA THR A 61 -6.37 26.82 9.67
C THR A 61 -6.81 28.24 10.08
N PRO A 62 -7.21 28.48 11.35
CA PRO A 62 -7.29 27.53 12.48
C PRO A 62 -8.66 26.86 12.68
N ASP A 63 -9.62 27.15 11.81
CA ASP A 63 -11.03 26.72 11.87
C ASP A 63 -11.26 25.34 11.20
N PHE A 64 -10.86 24.26 11.86
CA PHE A 64 -11.20 22.90 11.47
C PHE A 64 -11.62 22.06 12.69
N ALA A 65 -12.35 20.98 12.47
CA ALA A 65 -12.83 20.14 13.56
C ALA A 65 -11.68 19.38 14.26
N ASP A 66 -11.72 19.31 15.58
CA ASP A 66 -10.67 18.70 16.42
C ASP A 66 -10.36 17.22 16.11
N PHE A 67 -11.27 16.50 15.45
CA PHE A 67 -11.07 15.10 15.07
C PHE A 67 -10.23 14.93 13.78
N VAL A 68 -10.02 16.00 13.00
CA VAL A 68 -9.31 15.94 11.72
C VAL A 68 -7.84 15.49 11.89
N PRO A 69 -7.05 16.04 12.84
CA PRO A 69 -5.68 15.57 13.09
C PRO A 69 -5.62 14.11 13.58
N LEU A 70 -6.57 13.71 14.43
CA LEU A 70 -6.65 12.33 14.90
C LEU A 70 -6.95 11.36 13.75
N THR A 71 -7.87 11.73 12.86
CA THR A 71 -8.20 10.94 11.66
C THR A 71 -7.00 10.83 10.72
N ALA A 72 -6.29 11.92 10.45
CA ALA A 72 -5.08 11.92 9.65
C ALA A 72 -4.00 10.99 10.24
N SER A 73 -3.77 11.05 11.56
CA SER A 73 -2.75 10.22 12.20
C SER A 73 -3.08 8.72 12.21
N ILE A 74 -4.33 8.33 12.49
CA ILE A 74 -4.75 6.93 12.47
C ILE A 74 -4.66 6.37 11.04
N THR A 75 -5.14 7.13 10.06
CA THR A 75 -5.11 6.71 8.65
C THR A 75 -3.68 6.60 8.12
N ALA A 76 -2.78 7.53 8.50
CA ALA A 76 -1.35 7.43 8.22
C ALA A 76 -0.72 6.16 8.82
N PHE A 77 -1.00 5.84 10.09
CA PHE A 77 -0.48 4.64 10.75
C PHE A 77 -0.92 3.37 10.03
N ILE A 78 -2.21 3.26 9.70
CA ILE A 78 -2.76 2.11 8.98
C ILE A 78 -2.12 2.00 7.58
N LYS A 79 -2.05 3.11 6.83
CA LYS A 79 -1.40 3.18 5.50
C LYS A 79 0.01 2.61 5.54
N PHE A 80 0.86 3.13 6.42
CA PHE A 80 2.25 2.70 6.50
C PHE A 80 2.39 1.25 6.94
N GLY A 81 1.54 0.77 7.84
CA GLY A 81 1.48 -0.64 8.23
C GLY A 81 1.21 -1.55 7.03
N PHE A 82 0.14 -1.28 6.27
CA PHE A 82 -0.20 -2.07 5.08
C PHE A 82 0.86 -1.97 3.98
N LEU A 83 1.40 -0.77 3.72
CA LEU A 83 2.41 -0.56 2.70
C LEU A 83 3.71 -1.31 3.04
N LEU A 84 4.14 -1.28 4.31
CA LEU A 84 5.32 -2.00 4.78
C LEU A 84 5.14 -3.52 4.62
N VAL A 85 3.98 -4.04 5.04
CA VAL A 85 3.64 -5.46 4.91
C VAL A 85 3.66 -5.91 3.45
N GLY A 86 3.07 -5.13 2.54
CA GLY A 86 3.09 -5.39 1.10
C GLY A 86 4.49 -5.32 0.51
N ALA A 87 5.29 -4.33 0.88
CA ALA A 87 6.66 -4.15 0.40
C ALA A 87 7.58 -5.31 0.85
N ILE A 88 7.52 -5.71 2.12
CA ILE A 88 8.29 -6.85 2.64
C ILE A 88 7.90 -8.13 1.90
N PHE A 89 6.60 -8.37 1.72
CA PHE A 89 6.14 -9.57 1.03
C PHE A 89 6.58 -9.59 -0.44
N PHE A 90 6.51 -8.44 -1.13
CA PHE A 90 7.05 -8.31 -2.48
C PHE A 90 8.53 -8.71 -2.56
N LEU A 91 9.37 -8.22 -1.63
CA LEU A 91 10.79 -8.59 -1.59
C LEU A 91 10.99 -10.10 -1.39
N VAL A 92 10.23 -10.72 -0.48
CA VAL A 92 10.29 -12.18 -0.27
C VAL A 92 9.95 -12.94 -1.55
N VAL A 93 8.83 -12.62 -2.19
CA VAL A 93 8.38 -13.31 -3.40
C VAL A 93 9.33 -13.07 -4.58
N LEU A 94 9.90 -11.87 -4.68
CA LEU A 94 10.93 -11.54 -5.67
C LEU A 94 12.15 -12.46 -5.51
N VAL A 95 12.71 -12.55 -4.30
CA VAL A 95 13.85 -13.43 -3.99
C VAL A 95 13.54 -14.89 -4.31
N LEU A 96 12.38 -15.40 -3.87
CA LEU A 96 11.98 -16.78 -4.15
C LEU A 96 11.83 -17.06 -5.65
N THR A 97 11.31 -16.09 -6.41
CA THR A 97 11.18 -16.21 -7.86
C THR A 97 12.55 -16.23 -8.55
N LEU A 98 13.50 -15.42 -8.08
CA LEU A 98 14.87 -15.42 -8.60
C LEU A 98 15.56 -16.77 -8.31
N ILE A 99 15.47 -17.28 -7.08
CA ILE A 99 16.04 -18.58 -6.71
C ILE A 99 15.47 -19.69 -7.61
N LYS A 100 14.15 -19.70 -7.85
CA LYS A 100 13.51 -20.68 -8.74
C LYS A 100 14.00 -20.57 -10.19
N ARG A 101 14.31 -19.35 -10.65
CA ARG A 101 14.84 -19.11 -12.00
C ARG A 101 16.27 -19.60 -12.17
N PHE A 102 17.13 -19.48 -11.15
CA PHE A 102 18.52 -19.94 -11.22
C PHE A 102 18.70 -21.45 -10.98
N LYS A 103 17.71 -22.11 -10.36
CA LYS A 103 17.70 -23.58 -10.19
C LYS A 103 17.16 -24.35 -11.40
N LYS A 104 16.56 -23.65 -12.36
CA LYS A 104 16.13 -24.20 -13.65
C LYS A 104 17.24 -23.98 -14.68
#